data_AF-A0A5E7HXH6-F1
#
_entry.id   AF-A0A5E7HXH6-F1
#
_cell.length_a   1.000
_cell.length_b   1.000
_cell.length_c   1.000
_cell.angle_alpha   90.00
_cell.angle_beta   90.00
_cell.angle_gamma   90.00
#
_symmetry.space_group_name_H-M   'P 1'
#
loop_
_entity.id
_entity.type
_entity.pdbx_description
1 polymer ?
#
loop_
_entity_poly.entity_id
_entity_poly.type
_entity_poly.pdbx_seq_one_letter_code
_entity_poly.pdbx_strand_id
1 'polypeptide(L)'
;MNCVHYKVHANDEDAWKLLSFEYVTKQMIHASSSLEHFELIHGPTLQQIDHILNEMLSVNPSLQQKLEDLRKDVYDNNSLTAYWQRYLERLVRLKVVT
;
A
#
# COMPACT_ATOMS: atom_id res chain seq x y z
N MET A 1 21.21 18.05 1.34
CA MET A 1 19.79 18.38 1.23
C MET A 1 19.00 17.08 1.41
N ASN A 2 18.57 16.74 2.63
CA ASN A 2 17.72 15.57 2.86
C ASN A 2 16.60 16.02 3.79
N CYS A 3 15.39 16.19 3.25
CA CYS A 3 14.21 16.58 4.01
C CYS A 3 13.82 15.44 4.97
N VAL A 4 13.62 15.76 6.25
CA VAL A 4 13.27 14.78 7.30
C VAL A 4 11.84 14.23 7.12
N HIS A 5 11.00 14.92 6.35
CA HIS A 5 9.57 14.61 6.21
C HIS A 5 9.21 13.65 5.07
N TYR A 6 10.16 13.29 4.19
CA TYR A 6 9.91 12.44 3.02
C TYR A 6 10.76 11.17 3.00
N LYS A 7 11.26 10.74 4.17
CA LYS A 7 11.97 9.47 4.29
C LYS A 7 11.00 8.37 4.66
N VAL A 8 11.01 7.30 3.88
CA VAL A 8 10.50 6.00 4.33
C VAL A 8 11.54 5.44 5.28
N HIS A 9 11.14 5.23 6.53
CA HIS A 9 11.93 4.52 7.52
C HIS A 9 11.65 3.02 7.38
N ALA A 10 12.68 2.18 7.48
CA ALA A 10 12.51 0.72 7.48
C ALA A 10 11.93 0.21 8.82
N ASN A 11 10.72 0.66 9.16
CA ASN A 11 10.00 0.36 10.39
C ASN A 11 8.56 -0.09 10.10
N ASP A 12 7.88 -0.54 11.15
CA ASP A 12 6.52 -1.08 11.11
C ASP A 12 5.49 -0.07 10.58
N GLU A 13 5.60 1.20 10.97
CA GLU A 13 4.61 2.23 10.64
C GLU A 13 4.62 2.54 9.14
N ASP A 14 5.79 2.71 8.56
CA ASP A 14 5.92 3.01 7.13
C ASP A 14 5.64 1.79 6.26
N ALA A 15 5.97 0.58 6.74
CA ALA A 15 5.53 -0.67 6.12
C ALA A 15 4.00 -0.76 6.07
N TRP A 16 3.34 -0.44 7.18
CA TRP A 16 1.88 -0.46 7.28
C TRP A 16 1.22 0.57 6.34
N LYS A 17 1.80 1.77 6.21
CA LYS A 17 1.34 2.78 5.24
C LYS A 17 1.45 2.29 3.80
N LEU A 18 2.57 1.66 3.43
CA LEU A 18 2.79 1.13 2.08
C LEU A 18 1.87 -0.04 1.75
N LEU A 19 1.69 -0.98 2.69
CA LEU A 19 0.74 -2.09 2.53
C LEU A 19 -0.70 -1.59 2.43
N SER A 20 -1.07 -0.59 3.23
CA SER A 20 -2.39 0.04 3.13
C SER A 20 -2.58 0.70 1.76
N PHE A 21 -1.55 1.36 1.23
CA PHE A 21 -1.58 1.98 -0.09
C PHE A 21 -1.68 0.92 -1.20
N GLU A 22 -0.91 -0.17 -1.09
CA GLU A 22 -0.96 -1.31 -2.01
C GLU A 22 -2.38 -1.86 -2.11
N TYR A 23 -2.99 -2.12 -0.95
CA TYR A 23 -4.35 -2.65 -0.85
C TYR A 23 -5.36 -1.73 -1.54
N VAL A 24 -5.37 -0.44 -1.19
CA VAL A 24 -6.28 0.55 -1.78
C VAL A 24 -6.06 0.69 -3.28
N THR A 25 -4.81 0.67 -3.74
CA THR A 25 -4.48 0.75 -5.16
C THR A 25 -5.03 -0.46 -5.90
N LYS A 26 -4.95 -1.67 -5.32
CA LYS A 26 -5.55 -2.87 -5.91
C LYS A 26 -7.08 -2.80 -5.99
N GLN A 27 -7.76 -2.10 -5.09
CA GLN A 27 -9.21 -1.89 -5.19
C GLN A 27 -9.61 -1.12 -6.46
N MET A 28 -8.69 -0.35 -7.06
CA MET A 28 -8.96 0.40 -8.29
C MET A 28 -9.21 -0.49 -9.52
N ILE A 29 -9.00 -1.80 -9.43
CA ILE A 29 -9.43 -2.75 -10.47
C ILE A 29 -10.94 -2.65 -10.71
N HIS A 30 -11.73 -2.38 -9.67
CA HIS A 30 -13.19 -2.21 -9.76
C HIS A 30 -13.60 -0.94 -10.51
N ALA A 31 -12.71 0.06 -10.58
CA ALA A 31 -12.89 1.29 -11.33
C ALA A 31 -12.31 1.23 -12.76
N SER A 32 -11.61 0.13 -13.09
CA SER A 32 -10.88 0.00 -14.35
C SER A 32 -11.72 -0.68 -15.42
N SER A 33 -11.57 -0.26 -16.69
CA SER A 33 -12.31 -0.84 -17.81
C SER A 33 -11.87 -2.25 -18.19
N SER A 34 -10.63 -2.63 -17.84
CA SER A 34 -10.06 -3.96 -18.02
C SER A 34 -8.86 -4.14 -17.10
N LEU A 35 -8.37 -5.38 -17.00
CA LEU A 35 -7.10 -5.67 -16.31
C LEU A 35 -5.92 -4.94 -16.98
N GLU A 36 -5.90 -4.89 -18.32
CA GLU A 36 -4.85 -4.17 -19.06
C GLU A 36 -4.86 -2.67 -18.75
N HIS A 37 -6.03 -2.05 -18.68
CA HIS A 37 -6.16 -0.65 -18.26
C HIS A 37 -5.69 -0.44 -16.82
N PHE A 38 -6.06 -1.35 -15.92
CA PHE A 38 -5.59 -1.30 -14.53
C PHE A 38 -4.07 -1.38 -14.44
N GLU A 39 -3.44 -2.36 -15.10
CA GLU A 39 -1.98 -2.53 -15.09
C GLU A 39 -1.27 -1.33 -15.73
N LEU A 40 -1.82 -0.78 -16.82
CA LEU A 40 -1.28 0.41 -17.47
C LEU A 40 -1.24 1.62 -16.52
N ILE A 41 -2.29 1.82 -15.73
CA ILE A 41 -2.44 3.01 -14.87
C ILE A 41 -1.83 2.81 -13.48
N HIS A 42 -2.03 1.64 -12.86
CA HIS A 42 -1.71 1.36 -11.46
C HIS A 42 -0.51 0.43 -11.28
N GLY A 43 -0.15 -0.36 -12.29
CA GLY A 43 0.99 -1.29 -12.26
C GLY A 43 2.30 -0.62 -11.85
N PRO A 44 2.70 0.54 -12.42
CA PRO A 44 3.93 1.24 -12.00
C PRO A 44 3.95 1.64 -10.53
N THR A 45 2.80 2.00 -9.96
CA THR A 45 2.69 2.34 -8.53
C THR A 45 2.86 1.09 -7.65
N LEU A 46 2.23 -0.02 -8.03
CA LEU A 46 2.37 -1.29 -7.32
C LEU A 46 3.81 -1.80 -7.34
N GLN A 47 4.49 -1.70 -8.50
CA GLN A 47 5.90 -2.05 -8.63
C GLN A 47 6.79 -1.18 -7.73
N GLN A 48 6.51 0.12 -7.65
CA GLN A 48 7.27 1.00 -6.78
C GLN A 48 7.06 0.69 -5.30
N ILE A 49 5.83 0.34 -4.89
CA ILE A 49 5.56 -0.07 -3.51
C ILE A 49 6.35 -1.33 -3.17
N ASP A 50 6.31 -2.35 -4.03
CA ASP A 50 7.06 -3.59 -3.84
C ASP A 50 8.57 -3.33 -3.74
N HIS A 51 9.12 -2.50 -4.63
CA HIS A 51 10.51 -2.12 -4.60
C HIS A 51 10.90 -1.46 -3.26
N ILE A 52 10.11 -0.51 -2.77
CA ILE A 52 10.38 0.17 -1.49
C ILE A 52 10.31 -0.82 -0.32
N LEU A 53 9.33 -1.72 -0.30
CA LEU A 53 9.22 -2.75 0.74
C LEU A 53 10.45 -3.68 0.74
N ASN A 54 10.95 -4.06 -0.44
CA ASN A 54 12.16 -4.87 -0.56
C ASN A 54 13.43 -4.10 -0.11
N GLU A 55 13.53 -2.81 -0.41
CA GLU A 55 14.60 -1.95 0.11
C GLU A 55 14.54 -1.83 1.64
N MET A 56 13.35 -1.70 2.21
CA MET A 56 13.17 -1.68 3.66
C MET A 56 13.66 -2.97 4.32
N LEU A 57 13.36 -4.13 3.74
CA LEU A 57 13.87 -5.42 4.24
C LEU A 57 15.40 -5.54 4.09
N SER A 58 15.95 -4.96 3.02
CA SER A 58 17.40 -4.93 2.82
C SER A 58 18.10 -4.06 3.88
N VAL A 59 17.48 -2.95 4.29
CA VAL A 59 18.00 -2.05 5.34
C VAL A 59 17.75 -2.59 6.75
N ASN A 60 16.60 -3.22 6.98
CA ASN A 60 16.20 -3.79 8.26
C ASN A 60 15.59 -5.20 8.08
N PRO A 61 16.43 -6.25 8.01
CA PRO A 61 15.93 -7.62 7.86
C PRO A 61 15.02 -8.09 9.01
N SER A 62 15.15 -7.50 10.21
CA SER A 62 14.31 -7.85 11.37
C SER A 62 12.83 -7.49 11.18
N LEU A 63 12.53 -6.61 10.20
CA LEU A 63 11.17 -6.23 9.84
C LEU A 63 10.40 -7.35 9.14
N GLN A 64 11.06 -8.40 8.63
CA GLN A 64 10.44 -9.39 7.76
C GLN A 64 9.17 -10.02 8.35
N GLN A 65 9.26 -10.62 9.53
CA GLN A 65 8.10 -11.26 10.16
C GLN A 65 6.97 -10.26 10.38
N LYS A 66 7.32 -9.04 10.80
CA LYS A 66 6.34 -8.01 11.08
C LYS A 66 5.66 -7.51 9.80
N LEU A 67 6.40 -7.41 8.69
CA LEU A 67 5.84 -7.05 7.38
C LEU A 67 4.85 -8.11 6.89
N GLU A 68 5.17 -9.40 7.07
CA GLU A 68 4.28 -10.52 6.74
C GLU A 68 3.00 -10.48 7.59
N ASP A 69 3.14 -10.27 8.90
CA ASP A 69 2.00 -10.15 9.82
C ASP A 69 1.10 -8.94 9.45
N LEU A 70 1.71 -7.79 9.17
CA LEU A 70 0.99 -6.58 8.74
C LEU A 70 0.30 -6.80 7.40
N ARG A 71 0.94 -7.49 6.45
CA ARG A 71 0.35 -7.81 5.15
C ARG A 71 -0.88 -8.69 5.35
N LYS A 72 -0.80 -9.72 6.20
CA LYS A 72 -1.95 -10.54 6.56
C LYS A 72 -3.07 -9.70 7.17
N ASP A 73 -2.76 -8.84 8.14
CA ASP A 73 -3.75 -8.01 8.82
C ASP A 73 -4.45 -7.01 7.88
N VAL A 74 -3.69 -6.38 6.98
CA VAL A 74 -4.24 -5.48 5.95
C VAL A 74 -5.20 -6.21 5.02
N TYR A 75 -4.81 -7.38 4.50
CA TYR A 75 -5.60 -8.08 3.48
C TYR A 75 -6.75 -8.91 4.05
N ASP A 76 -6.56 -9.54 5.22
CA ASP A 76 -7.56 -10.43 5.81
C ASP A 76 -8.53 -9.66 6.72
N ASN A 77 -8.04 -8.61 7.42
CA ASN A 77 -8.83 -7.89 8.42
C ASN A 77 -9.14 -6.43 8.02
N ASN A 78 -8.73 -5.99 6.82
CA ASN A 78 -8.89 -4.61 6.36
C ASN A 78 -8.31 -3.57 7.34
N SER A 79 -7.22 -3.95 8.03
CA SER A 79 -6.55 -3.12 9.03
C SER A 79 -5.65 -2.11 8.33
N LEU A 80 -6.26 -1.03 7.81
CA LEU A 80 -5.54 0.04 7.11
C LEU A 80 -5.12 1.15 8.09
N THR A 81 -4.04 1.84 7.78
CA THR A 81 -3.75 3.11 8.45
C THR A 81 -4.92 4.08 8.30
N ALA A 82 -5.13 4.94 9.31
CA ALA A 82 -6.31 5.81 9.37
C ALA A 82 -6.50 6.71 8.14
N TYR A 83 -5.41 7.14 7.49
CA TYR A 83 -5.48 7.90 6.24
C TYR A 83 -6.08 7.07 5.10
N TRP A 84 -5.54 5.87 4.87
CA TRP A 84 -5.96 5.00 3.78
C TRP A 84 -7.35 4.41 4.00
N GLN A 85 -7.71 4.13 5.26
CA GLN A 85 -9.08 3.75 5.62
C GLN A 85 -10.09 4.82 5.20
N ARG A 86 -9.88 6.07 5.60
CA ARG A 86 -10.76 7.20 5.22
C ARG A 86 -10.79 7.42 3.70
N TYR A 87 -9.66 7.22 3.04
CA TYR A 87 -9.58 7.34 1.58
C TYR A 87 -10.41 6.25 0.90
N LEU A 88 -10.29 4.99 1.32
CA LEU A 88 -11.08 3.87 0.82
C LEU A 88 -12.57 4.09 1.04
N GLU A 89 -12.97 4.45 2.27
CA GLU A 89 -14.36 4.80 2.60
C GLU A 89 -14.91 5.89 1.69
N ARG A 90 -14.09 6.89 1.36
CA ARG A 90 -14.47 7.94 0.41
C ARG A 90 -14.66 7.38 -1.01
N LEU A 91 -13.78 6.50 -1.48
CA LEU A 91 -13.94 5.87 -2.80
C LEU A 91 -15.21 5.02 -2.87
N VAL A 92 -15.50 4.25 -1.83
CA VAL A 92 -16.75 3.47 -1.69
C VAL A 92 -17.96 4.38 -1.68
N ARG A 93 -17.94 5.47 -0.90
CA ARG A 93 -19.03 6.46 -0.85
C ARG A 93 -19.31 7.08 -2.23
N LEU A 94 -18.25 7.32 -3.01
CA LEU A 94 -18.34 7.85 -4.37
C LEU A 94 -18.64 6.78 -5.42
N LYS A 95 -18.79 5.50 -5.02
CA LYS A 95 -19.02 4.35 -5.89
C LYS A 95 -17.93 4.16 -6.94
N VAL A 96 -16.70 4.53 -6.61
CA VAL A 96 -15.52 4.31 -7.46
C VAL A 96 -15.04 2.87 -7.31
N VAL A 97 -15.03 2.36 -6.08
CA VAL A 97 -14.71 0.98 -5.73
C VAL A 97 -15.85 0.40 -4.90
N THR A 98 -15.93 -0.93 -4.81
CA THR A 98 -17.08 -1.64 -4.21
C THR A 98 -16.69 -2.31 -2.91
#